data_AF-K9V970-F1
#
_entry.id   AF-K9V970-F1
#
_cell.length_a   1.000
_cell.length_b   1.000
_cell.length_c   1.000
_cell.angle_alpha   90.00
_cell.angle_beta   90.00
_cell.angle_gamma   90.00
#
_symmetry.space_group_name_H-M   'P 1'
#
loop_
_entity.id
_entity.type
_entity.pdbx_description
1 polymer ?
#
loop_
_entity_poly.entity_id
_entity_poly.type
_entity_poly.pdbx_seq_one_letter_code
_entity_poly.pdbx_strand_id
1 'polypeptide(L)'
;MRFVIQKTLLIFSLLLTSIEATLAEPSITATSTSFATTLELTTNTTNTTRIIKVGTINISNIGANGYTLTITSGNIAKSNNNPDNPTPIPFQVTTVPSNNSQPTVGDFTTSSGSPYVFSSTISALDLYIKYNPTSVQDPGNYGANINLSVADNP
;
A
#
# COMPACT_ATOMS: atom_id res chain seq x y z
N MET A 1 82.61 -11.53 18.20
CA MET A 1 81.65 -11.12 17.16
C MET A 1 80.25 -11.48 17.64
N ARG A 2 79.47 -10.49 18.13
CA ARG A 2 78.14 -10.71 18.74
C ARG A 2 77.08 -10.40 17.69
N PHE A 3 76.24 -11.37 17.35
CA PHE A 3 75.09 -11.20 16.45
C PHE A 3 73.90 -10.64 17.25
N VAL A 4 73.40 -9.48 16.83
CA VAL A 4 72.16 -8.88 17.33
C VAL A 4 71.03 -9.35 16.41
N ILE A 5 70.12 -10.19 16.91
CA ILE A 5 68.92 -10.61 16.17
C ILE A 5 67.80 -9.62 16.48
N GLN A 6 67.52 -8.76 15.51
CA GLN A 6 66.41 -7.82 15.50
C GLN A 6 65.08 -8.62 15.48
N LYS A 7 64.32 -8.59 16.58
CA LYS A 7 62.94 -9.07 16.62
C LYS A 7 62.03 -8.03 15.95
N THR A 8 61.80 -8.17 14.65
CA THR A 8 60.75 -7.43 13.94
C THR A 8 59.41 -8.07 14.28
N LEU A 9 58.71 -7.48 15.24
CA LEU A 9 57.33 -7.82 15.59
C LEU A 9 56.41 -7.36 14.45
N LEU A 10 55.98 -8.30 13.60
CA LEU A 10 55.00 -8.06 12.54
C LEU A 10 53.61 -7.90 13.17
N ILE A 11 53.12 -6.67 13.29
CA ILE A 11 51.74 -6.37 13.68
C ILE A 11 50.85 -6.63 12.46
N PHE A 12 50.25 -7.81 12.38
CA PHE A 12 49.22 -8.14 11.39
C PHE A 12 47.87 -7.69 11.94
N SER A 13 47.56 -6.40 11.83
CA SER A 13 46.21 -5.88 12.13
C SER A 13 45.26 -6.33 11.03
N LEU A 14 44.60 -7.46 11.26
CA LEU A 14 43.50 -7.95 10.44
C LEU A 14 42.32 -6.98 10.63
N LEU A 15 42.18 -6.01 9.72
CA LEU A 15 41.01 -5.15 9.65
C LEU A 15 39.83 -6.01 9.18
N LEU A 16 39.10 -6.59 10.13
CA LEU A 16 37.82 -7.23 9.88
C LEU A 16 36.82 -6.11 9.55
N THR A 17 36.78 -5.68 8.30
CA THR A 17 35.67 -4.85 7.82
C THR A 17 34.44 -5.75 7.76
N SER A 18 33.55 -5.61 8.74
CA SER A 18 32.22 -6.20 8.71
C SER A 18 31.52 -5.73 7.43
N ILE A 19 31.41 -6.63 6.45
CA ILE A 19 30.46 -6.47 5.34
C ILE A 19 29.10 -6.69 5.99
N GLU A 20 28.46 -5.61 6.43
CA GLU A 20 27.03 -5.66 6.70
C GLU A 20 26.36 -5.86 5.34
N ALA A 21 25.84 -7.06 5.11
CA ALA A 21 24.98 -7.31 3.97
C ALA A 21 23.76 -6.40 4.14
N THR A 22 23.71 -5.31 3.38
CA THR A 22 22.49 -4.50 3.27
C THR A 22 21.45 -5.37 2.59
N LEU A 23 20.50 -5.90 3.37
CA LEU A 23 19.31 -6.50 2.81
C LEU A 23 18.49 -5.35 2.22
N ALA A 24 18.20 -5.42 0.93
CA ALA A 24 17.42 -4.40 0.25
C ALA A 24 16.00 -4.40 0.82
N GLU A 25 15.59 -3.29 1.43
CA GLU A 25 14.23 -3.16 1.97
C GLU A 25 13.18 -3.22 0.84
N PRO A 26 12.01 -3.83 1.08
CA PRO A 26 10.91 -3.80 0.15
C PRO A 26 10.51 -2.37 -0.18
N SER A 27 10.28 -2.09 -1.47
CA SER A 27 9.81 -0.80 -1.92
C SER A 27 8.48 -0.93 -2.63
N ILE A 28 7.60 0.06 -2.44
CA ILE A 28 6.25 0.08 -3.00
C ILE A 28 6.07 1.25 -3.95
N THR A 29 5.43 0.98 -5.09
CA THR A 29 4.94 2.00 -6.02
C THR A 29 3.46 1.76 -6.27
N ALA A 30 2.67 2.83 -6.31
CA ALA A 30 1.24 2.77 -6.58
C ALA A 30 0.89 3.75 -7.71
N THR A 31 0.12 3.29 -8.68
CA THR A 31 -0.37 4.12 -9.78
C THR A 31 -1.88 4.08 -9.81
N SER A 32 -2.52 5.25 -9.77
CA SER A 32 -3.97 5.36 -9.85
C SER A 32 -4.49 5.00 -11.25
N THR A 33 -5.69 4.41 -11.30
CA THR A 33 -6.41 4.21 -12.57
C THR A 33 -7.28 5.43 -12.89
N SER A 34 -7.78 5.52 -14.13
CA SER A 34 -8.77 6.54 -14.52
C SER A 34 -10.08 6.46 -13.73
N PHE A 35 -10.42 5.28 -13.20
CA PHE A 35 -11.59 5.10 -12.35
C PHE A 35 -11.43 5.75 -10.97
N ALA A 36 -10.20 5.92 -10.47
CA ALA A 36 -9.97 6.63 -9.21
C ALA A 36 -10.36 8.11 -9.28
N THR A 37 -10.37 8.71 -10.47
CA THR A 37 -10.73 10.11 -10.71
C THR A 37 -12.16 10.30 -11.20
N THR A 38 -12.90 9.21 -11.43
CA THR A 38 -14.27 9.22 -12.00
C THR A 38 -15.19 8.28 -11.23
N LEU A 39 -15.20 8.41 -9.90
CA LEU A 39 -16.09 7.63 -9.04
C LEU A 39 -17.54 7.88 -9.45
N GLU A 40 -18.26 6.82 -9.80
CA GLU A 40 -19.69 6.93 -10.05
C GLU A 40 -20.39 7.22 -8.73
N LEU A 41 -20.91 8.45 -8.62
CA LEU A 41 -21.77 8.89 -7.54
C LEU A 41 -23.21 8.90 -8.09
N THR A 42 -24.13 8.28 -7.37
CA THR A 42 -25.52 8.15 -7.82
C THR A 42 -26.28 9.45 -7.60
N THR A 43 -26.94 9.97 -8.64
CA THR A 43 -27.93 11.05 -8.53
C THR A 43 -29.35 10.52 -8.29
N ASN A 44 -29.51 9.20 -8.23
CA ASN A 44 -30.78 8.50 -8.04
C ASN A 44 -30.81 7.81 -6.67
N THR A 45 -32.01 7.44 -6.22
CA THR A 45 -32.29 6.93 -4.86
C THR A 45 -31.76 5.53 -4.57
N THR A 46 -31.04 4.91 -5.51
CA THR A 46 -30.56 3.53 -5.37
C THR A 46 -29.09 3.49 -4.94
N ASN A 47 -28.87 3.14 -3.67
CA ASN A 47 -27.54 2.97 -3.06
C ASN A 47 -26.90 1.64 -3.48
N THR A 48 -26.66 1.44 -4.78
CA THR A 48 -26.01 0.23 -5.27
C THR A 48 -24.54 0.22 -4.85
N THR A 49 -24.11 -0.83 -4.15
CA THR A 49 -22.69 -1.06 -3.84
C THR A 49 -21.85 -1.00 -5.10
N ARG A 50 -20.77 -0.24 -5.05
CA ARG A 50 -19.78 -0.10 -6.11
C ARG A 50 -18.50 -0.81 -5.69
N ILE A 51 -17.92 -1.58 -6.62
CA ILE A 51 -16.59 -2.17 -6.49
C ILE A 51 -15.80 -1.73 -7.72
N ILE A 52 -14.70 -1.01 -7.51
CA ILE A 52 -13.92 -0.41 -8.59
C ILE A 52 -12.43 -0.62 -8.36
N LYS A 53 -11.67 -0.79 -9.44
CA LYS A 53 -10.20 -0.81 -9.42
C LYS A 53 -9.69 0.63 -9.39
N VAL A 54 -9.06 1.05 -8.30
CA VAL A 54 -8.53 2.42 -8.14
C VAL A 54 -7.04 2.53 -8.37
N GLY A 55 -6.31 1.43 -8.36
CA GLY A 55 -4.87 1.48 -8.60
C GLY A 55 -4.25 0.14 -8.92
N THR A 56 -2.99 0.22 -9.32
CA THR A 56 -2.07 -0.92 -9.42
C THR A 56 -0.93 -0.67 -8.44
N ILE A 57 -0.56 -1.67 -7.67
CA ILE A 57 0.52 -1.64 -6.70
C ILE A 57 1.62 -2.58 -7.20
N ASN A 58 2.85 -2.08 -7.29
CA ASN A 58 4.02 -2.90 -7.56
C ASN A 58 4.98 -2.85 -6.36
N ILE A 59 5.43 -4.01 -5.93
CA ILE A 59 6.35 -4.21 -4.81
C ILE A 59 7.61 -4.87 -5.36
N SER A 60 8.77 -4.31 -5.02
CA SER A 60 10.08 -4.82 -5.39
C SER A 60 10.94 -5.08 -4.16
N ASN A 61 12.06 -5.78 -4.34
CA ASN A 61 12.95 -6.25 -3.26
C ASN A 61 12.23 -7.13 -2.23
N ILE A 62 11.36 -8.02 -2.71
CA ILE A 62 10.64 -8.95 -1.84
C ILE A 62 11.60 -10.04 -1.38
N GLY A 63 11.78 -10.17 -0.06
CA GLY A 63 12.55 -11.25 0.53
C GLY A 63 11.93 -12.63 0.27
N ALA A 64 12.68 -13.70 0.52
CA ALA A 64 12.18 -15.07 0.34
C ALA A 64 10.94 -15.38 1.19
N ASN A 65 10.80 -14.70 2.33
CA ASN A 65 9.66 -14.82 3.25
C ASN A 65 8.46 -13.95 2.86
N GLY A 66 8.58 -13.20 1.75
CA GLY A 66 7.55 -12.27 1.28
C GLY A 66 7.56 -10.95 2.04
N TYR A 67 6.48 -10.20 1.92
CA TYR A 67 6.28 -8.93 2.59
C TYR A 67 4.94 -8.91 3.33
N THR A 68 4.76 -7.90 4.18
CA THR A 68 3.47 -7.51 4.74
C THR A 68 3.09 -6.12 4.23
N LEU A 69 1.93 -6.02 3.58
CA LEU A 69 1.36 -4.77 3.09
C LEU A 69 0.22 -4.33 4.02
N THR A 70 0.33 -3.10 4.50
CA THR A 70 -0.73 -2.43 5.26
C THR A 70 -1.34 -1.32 4.41
N ILE A 71 -2.67 -1.36 4.26
CA ILE A 71 -3.44 -0.37 3.50
C ILE A 71 -4.49 0.23 4.43
N THR A 72 -4.48 1.55 4.58
CA THR A 72 -5.49 2.24 5.39
C THR A 72 -6.44 3.00 4.47
N SER A 73 -7.71 2.60 4.50
CA SER A 73 -8.79 3.30 3.82
C SER A 73 -9.38 4.42 4.70
N GLY A 74 -10.28 5.21 4.14
CA GLY A 74 -10.95 6.28 4.86
C GLY A 74 -12.29 6.61 4.25
N ASN A 75 -12.56 7.90 4.08
CA ASN A 75 -13.80 8.39 3.48
C ASN A 75 -13.52 9.14 2.17
N ILE A 76 -14.40 8.95 1.21
CA ILE A 76 -14.51 9.81 0.02
C ILE A 76 -15.27 11.06 0.46
N ALA A 77 -14.61 12.22 0.36
CA ALA A 77 -15.15 13.50 0.79
C ALA A 77 -15.02 14.54 -0.34
N LYS A 78 -15.90 15.55 -0.32
CA LYS A 78 -15.89 16.61 -1.33
C LYS A 78 -14.63 17.47 -1.15
N SER A 79 -13.97 17.84 -2.25
CA SER A 79 -12.66 18.49 -2.23
C SER A 79 -12.68 19.95 -1.75
N ASN A 80 -13.86 20.53 -1.52
CA ASN A 80 -14.00 21.92 -1.13
C ASN A 80 -14.46 22.03 0.33
N ASN A 81 -13.87 22.95 1.08
CA ASN A 81 -14.25 23.35 2.45
C ASN A 81 -15.65 24.02 2.49
N ASN A 82 -16.65 23.47 1.78
CA ASN A 82 -17.99 24.01 1.76
C ASN A 82 -18.64 23.75 3.14
N PRO A 83 -19.18 24.77 3.83
CA PRO A 83 -19.80 24.62 5.15
C PRO A 83 -20.98 23.64 5.20
N ASP A 84 -21.59 23.31 4.06
CA ASP A 84 -22.65 22.30 3.95
C ASP A 84 -22.12 20.85 3.91
N ASN A 85 -20.83 20.66 4.24
CA ASN A 85 -20.04 19.42 4.23
C ASN A 85 -20.86 18.14 3.98
N PRO A 86 -20.98 17.69 2.72
CA PRO A 86 -21.78 16.52 2.40
C PRO A 86 -21.25 15.31 3.15
N THR A 87 -22.16 14.42 3.56
CA THR A 87 -21.80 13.23 4.34
C THR A 87 -20.69 12.44 3.65
N PRO A 88 -19.52 12.27 4.29
CA PRO A 88 -18.43 11.49 3.72
C PRO A 88 -18.86 10.04 3.45
N ILE A 89 -18.38 9.45 2.37
CA ILE A 89 -18.71 8.07 1.98
C ILE A 89 -17.60 7.15 2.47
N PRO A 90 -17.82 6.30 3.48
CA PRO A 90 -16.83 5.33 3.89
C PRO A 90 -16.58 4.32 2.76
N PHE A 91 -15.31 3.97 2.55
CA PHE A 91 -14.94 2.91 1.63
C PHE A 91 -14.01 1.88 2.29
N GLN A 92 -14.16 0.64 1.87
CA GLN A 92 -13.30 -0.48 2.22
C GLN A 92 -12.32 -0.73 1.08
N VAL A 93 -11.18 -1.35 1.39
CA VAL A 93 -10.17 -1.73 0.41
C VAL A 93 -10.00 -3.23 0.39
N THR A 94 -9.56 -3.77 -0.74
CA THR A 94 -9.00 -5.11 -0.85
C THR A 94 -8.02 -5.14 -2.02
N THR A 95 -7.21 -6.18 -2.09
CA THR A 95 -6.27 -6.38 -3.21
C THR A 95 -6.45 -7.75 -3.82
N VAL A 96 -6.16 -7.84 -5.11
CA VAL A 96 -6.04 -9.11 -5.83
C VAL A 96 -4.73 -9.10 -6.62
N PRO A 97 -4.14 -10.27 -6.95
CA PRO A 97 -3.02 -10.34 -7.88
C PRO A 97 -3.36 -9.62 -9.19
N SER A 98 -2.39 -8.94 -9.79
CA SER A 98 -2.64 -8.20 -11.03
C SER A 98 -3.15 -9.12 -12.15
N ASN A 99 -4.12 -8.65 -12.92
CA ASN A 99 -4.82 -9.40 -13.98
C ASN A 99 -5.71 -10.56 -13.48
N ASN A 100 -5.99 -10.64 -12.18
CA ASN A 100 -7.02 -11.56 -11.68
C ASN A 100 -8.43 -11.00 -11.85
N SER A 101 -9.42 -11.87 -11.61
CA SER A 101 -10.82 -11.46 -11.55
C SER A 101 -11.06 -10.44 -10.45
N GLN A 102 -11.99 -9.50 -10.72
CA GLN A 102 -12.42 -8.50 -9.74
C GLN A 102 -12.97 -9.17 -8.46
N PRO A 103 -12.65 -8.64 -7.26
CA PRO A 103 -13.20 -9.13 -6.01
C PRO A 103 -14.71 -8.94 -5.91
N THR A 104 -15.33 -9.79 -5.10
CA THR A 104 -16.74 -9.76 -4.73
C THR A 104 -16.97 -8.94 -3.45
N VAL A 105 -18.24 -8.69 -3.09
CA VAL A 105 -18.61 -7.93 -1.89
C VAL A 105 -18.03 -8.52 -0.60
N GLY A 106 -17.92 -9.85 -0.53
CA GLY A 106 -17.42 -10.59 0.64
C GLY A 106 -15.92 -10.46 0.88
N ASP A 107 -15.15 -10.08 -0.14
CA ASP A 107 -13.69 -9.96 -0.06
C ASP A 107 -13.23 -8.67 0.65
N PHE A 108 -14.17 -7.78 0.97
CA PHE A 108 -13.94 -6.52 1.69
C PHE A 108 -14.34 -6.67 3.15
N THR A 109 -13.46 -7.29 3.93
CA THR A 109 -13.69 -7.65 5.33
C THR A 109 -13.23 -6.57 6.31
N THR A 110 -12.25 -5.74 5.93
CA THR A 110 -11.74 -4.66 6.77
C THR A 110 -12.62 -3.40 6.66
N SER A 111 -13.10 -2.90 7.79
CA SER A 111 -13.90 -1.67 7.86
C SER A 111 -13.13 -0.43 7.42
N SER A 112 -13.84 0.59 6.94
CA SER A 112 -13.26 1.90 6.65
C SER A 112 -12.54 2.47 7.87
N GLY A 113 -11.37 3.08 7.66
CA GLY A 113 -10.53 3.65 8.71
C GLY A 113 -9.70 2.63 9.50
N SER A 114 -9.87 1.32 9.24
CA SER A 114 -9.07 0.26 9.85
C SER A 114 -7.96 -0.21 8.88
N PRO A 115 -6.79 -0.64 9.39
CA PRO A 115 -5.72 -1.15 8.54
C PRO A 115 -6.10 -2.51 7.94
N TYR A 116 -6.12 -2.59 6.62
CA TYR A 116 -6.15 -3.86 5.89
C TYR A 116 -4.72 -4.38 5.80
N VAL A 117 -4.45 -5.50 6.47
CA VAL A 117 -3.13 -6.11 6.55
C VAL A 117 -3.16 -7.46 5.85
N PHE A 118 -2.24 -7.68 4.93
CA PHE A 118 -2.04 -8.99 4.33
C PHE A 118 -0.57 -9.24 4.00
N SER A 119 -0.18 -10.51 3.98
CA SER A 119 1.17 -10.95 3.64
C SER A 119 1.16 -11.73 2.34
N SER A 120 2.18 -11.56 1.50
CA SER A 120 2.27 -12.22 0.19
C SER A 120 3.70 -12.20 -0.35
N THR A 121 3.94 -12.96 -1.42
CA THR A 121 5.14 -12.94 -2.24
C THR A 121 4.88 -12.35 -3.65
N ILE A 122 3.64 -11.92 -3.91
CA ILE A 122 3.20 -11.43 -5.22
C ILE A 122 3.64 -9.98 -5.40
N SER A 123 4.40 -9.71 -6.46
CA SER A 123 4.98 -8.38 -6.70
C SER A 123 4.03 -7.37 -7.35
N ALA A 124 2.93 -7.80 -7.96
CA ALA A 124 1.99 -6.93 -8.66
C ALA A 124 0.56 -7.21 -8.23
N LEU A 125 -0.15 -6.17 -7.78
CA LEU A 125 -1.49 -6.25 -7.25
C LEU A 125 -2.37 -5.17 -7.85
N ASP A 126 -3.66 -5.47 -7.95
CA ASP A 126 -4.69 -4.49 -8.26
C ASP A 126 -5.41 -4.09 -6.97
N LEU A 127 -5.50 -2.78 -6.72
CA LEU A 127 -6.18 -2.20 -5.56
C LEU A 127 -7.62 -1.88 -5.92
N TYR A 128 -8.55 -2.46 -5.17
CA TYR A 128 -9.97 -2.20 -5.32
C TYR A 128 -10.53 -1.50 -4.08
N ILE A 129 -11.54 -0.65 -4.31
CA ILE A 129 -12.38 -0.13 -3.22
C ILE A 129 -13.81 -0.65 -3.36
N LYS A 130 -14.48 -0.80 -2.21
CA LYS A 130 -15.92 -1.00 -2.12
C LYS A 130 -16.53 0.17 -1.36
N TYR A 131 -17.56 0.79 -1.93
CA TYR A 131 -18.31 1.86 -1.29
C TYR A 131 -19.79 1.81 -1.68
N ASN A 132 -20.62 2.42 -0.85
CA ASN A 132 -22.04 2.58 -1.11
C ASN A 132 -22.32 4.09 -1.21
N PRO A 133 -22.60 4.63 -2.41
CA PRO A 133 -23.05 6.00 -2.55
C PRO A 133 -24.26 6.28 -1.67
N THR A 134 -24.38 7.50 -1.16
CA THR A 134 -25.63 7.97 -0.54
C THR A 134 -26.66 8.31 -1.62
N SER A 135 -27.95 8.20 -1.28
CA SER A 135 -29.06 8.36 -2.23
C SER A 135 -29.20 9.78 -2.78
N VAL A 136 -28.54 10.74 -2.13
CA VAL A 136 -28.41 12.13 -2.54
C VAL A 136 -26.96 12.52 -2.30
N GLN A 137 -26.26 12.85 -3.38
CA GLN A 137 -24.90 13.39 -3.36
C GLN A 137 -24.94 14.74 -4.03
N ASP A 138 -24.30 15.74 -3.44
CA ASP A 138 -24.18 17.04 -4.09
C ASP A 138 -23.26 16.94 -5.31
N PRO A 139 -23.57 17.63 -6.42
CA PRO A 139 -22.65 17.67 -7.55
C PRO A 139 -21.31 18.30 -7.14
N GLY A 140 -20.21 17.75 -7.65
CA GLY A 140 -18.86 18.30 -7.47
C GLY A 140 -17.79 17.21 -7.38
N ASN A 141 -16.56 17.65 -7.08
CA ASN A 141 -15.41 16.76 -7.00
C ASN A 141 -15.31 16.11 -5.63
N TYR A 142 -15.20 14.79 -5.62
CA TYR A 142 -14.92 14.00 -4.42
C TYR A 142 -13.57 13.33 -4.55
N GLY A 143 -12.88 13.18 -3.43
CA GLY A 143 -11.57 12.56 -3.37
C GLY A 143 -11.34 11.86 -2.04
N ALA A 144 -10.34 10.98 -2.04
CA ALA A 144 -9.84 10.31 -0.84
C ALA A 144 -8.35 10.02 -1.02
N ASN A 145 -7.65 9.90 0.10
CA ASN A 145 -6.29 9.36 0.14
C ASN A 145 -6.35 7.92 0.67
N ILE A 146 -5.55 7.05 0.08
CA ILE A 146 -5.28 5.70 0.59
C ILE A 146 -3.81 5.67 0.97
N ASN A 147 -3.51 5.30 2.20
CA ASN A 147 -2.13 5.18 2.68
C ASN A 147 -1.68 3.73 2.57
N LEU A 148 -0.46 3.51 2.08
CA LEU A 148 0.13 2.19 1.93
C LEU A 148 1.48 2.17 2.63
N SER A 149 1.79 1.08 3.32
CA SER A 149 3.12 0.77 3.82
C SER A 149 3.46 -0.69 3.59
N VAL A 150 4.73 -0.98 3.36
CA VAL A 150 5.24 -2.33 3.15
C VAL A 150 6.39 -2.58 4.13
N ALA A 151 6.44 -3.79 4.67
CA ALA A 151 7.55 -4.26 5.50
C ALA A 151 7.97 -5.66 5.04
N ASP A 152 9.25 -5.98 5.20
CA ASP A 152 9.74 -7.33 4.94
C ASP A 152 9.25 -8.30 6.01
N ASN A 153 9.03 -9.55 5.63
CA ASN A 153 8.72 -10.60 6.60
C ASN A 153 10.04 -11.19 7.13
N PRO A 154 10.17 -11.41 8.46
CA PRO A 154 11.36 -12.00 9.04
C PRO A 154 11.59 -13.43 8.59
#